data_AF-A0A7X8L265-F1
#
_entry.id   AF-A0A7X8L265-F1
#
_cell.length_a   1.000
_cell.length_b   1.000
_cell.length_c   1.000
_cell.angle_alpha   90.00
_cell.angle_beta   90.00
_cell.angle_gamma   90.00
#
_symmetry.space_group_name_H-M   'P 1'
#
loop_
_entity.id
_entity.type
_entity.pdbx_description
1 polymer ?
#
loop_
_entity_poly.entity_id
_entity_poly.type
_entity_poly.pdbx_seq_one_letter_code
_entity_poly.pdbx_strand_id
1 'polypeptide(L)'
;MSREDEILFCKGGGCTAKLGAGVLAAVLEKLPQQSDPRLLVGFDSTDDAAVYKLSDEIAVVQTLDFFPPMLEDPYTFGQVAAANALSDIYAMGGTPIVALNIVCF
;
A
#
# COMPACT_ATOMS: atom_id res chain seq x y z
N MET A 1 23.09 23.39 24.75
CA MET A 1 22.37 22.21 24.26
C MET A 1 20.91 22.58 24.17
N SER A 2 20.51 23.19 23.05
CA SER A 2 19.24 23.89 22.88
C SER A 2 18.30 23.09 21.99
N ARG A 3 17.11 22.78 22.53
CA ARG A 3 15.96 22.12 21.91
C ARG A 3 16.28 20.78 21.24
N GLU A 4 15.98 19.71 21.96
CA GLU A 4 15.68 18.42 21.37
C GLU A 4 14.64 18.67 20.27
N ASP A 5 15.00 18.34 19.03
CA ASP A 5 14.06 18.28 17.91
C ASP A 5 13.04 17.21 18.27
N GLU A 6 11.93 17.63 18.88
CA GLU A 6 10.82 16.75 19.25
C GLU A 6 10.37 16.08 17.95
N ILE A 7 10.67 14.78 17.81
CA ILE A 7 10.23 13.99 16.66
C ILE A 7 8.72 14.05 16.66
N LEU A 8 8.14 14.80 15.72
CA LEU A 8 6.71 14.96 15.60
C LEU A 8 6.14 13.65 15.05
N PHE A 9 5.91 12.68 15.94
CA PHE A 9 5.19 11.46 15.59
C PHE A 9 3.78 11.82 15.12
N CYS A 10 3.28 11.06 14.15
CA CYS A 10 1.94 11.28 13.64
C CYS A 10 0.93 11.11 14.78
N LYS A 11 -0.04 12.02 14.90
CA LYS A 11 -1.10 11.93 15.92
C LYS A 11 -2.02 10.72 15.76
N GLY A 12 -1.88 9.98 14.65
CA GLY A 12 -2.48 8.68 14.41
C GLY A 12 -1.60 7.86 13.45
N GLY A 13 -1.45 6.57 13.72
CA GLY A 13 -0.69 5.63 12.90
C GLY A 13 -1.50 4.37 12.60
N GLY A 14 -1.08 3.59 11.61
CA GLY A 14 -1.74 2.32 11.28
C GLY A 14 -3.18 2.52 10.79
N CYS A 15 -4.13 1.74 11.31
CA CYS A 15 -5.53 1.80 10.88
C CYS A 15 -6.18 3.19 11.02
N THR A 16 -5.72 4.04 11.95
CA THR A 16 -6.28 5.40 12.12
C THR A 16 -5.80 6.38 11.03
N ALA A 17 -4.79 6.00 10.24
CA ALA A 17 -4.33 6.78 9.09
C ALA A 17 -5.03 6.41 7.78
N LYS A 18 -5.81 5.31 7.76
CA LYS A 18 -6.52 4.83 6.56
C LYS A 18 -7.94 5.41 6.51
N LEU A 19 -8.47 5.65 5.30
CA LEU A 19 -9.88 5.93 5.11
C LEU A 19 -10.69 4.67 5.43
N GLY A 20 -11.82 4.82 6.12
CA GLY A 20 -12.73 3.71 6.35
C GLY A 20 -13.26 3.14 5.03
N ALA A 21 -13.46 1.82 4.97
CA ALA A 21 -13.81 1.10 3.74
C ALA A 21 -15.03 1.70 3.01
N GLY A 22 -16.09 2.08 3.73
CA GLY A 22 -17.28 2.69 3.12
C GLY A 22 -17.02 4.07 2.51
N VAL A 23 -16.15 4.88 3.11
CA VAL A 23 -15.75 6.18 2.56
C VAL A 23 -14.89 5.98 1.31
N LEU A 24 -13.96 5.02 1.36
CA LEU A 24 -13.12 4.68 0.22
C LEU A 24 -13.96 4.20 -0.97
N ALA A 25 -14.89 3.27 -0.75
CA ALA A 25 -15.79 2.77 -1.79
C ALA A 25 -16.57 3.90 -2.48
N ALA A 26 -17.16 4.81 -1.69
CA ALA A 26 -17.91 5.95 -2.23
C ALA A 26 -17.04 6.96 -3.03
N VAL A 27 -15.73 6.99 -2.80
CA VAL A 27 -14.79 7.79 -3.60
C VAL A 27 -14.41 7.04 -4.89
N LEU A 28 -14.11 5.75 -4.80
CA LEU A 28 -13.70 4.92 -5.93
C LEU A 28 -14.81 4.76 -6.98
N GLU A 29 -16.08 4.70 -6.56
CA GLU A 29 -17.25 4.67 -7.46
C GLU A 29 -17.32 5.87 -8.42
N LYS A 30 -16.68 7.00 -8.06
CA LYS A 30 -16.68 8.23 -8.87
C LYS A 30 -15.56 8.26 -9.91
N LEU A 31 -14.60 7.32 -9.83
CA LEU A 31 -13.51 7.23 -10.79
C LEU A 31 -14.00 6.58 -12.09
N PRO A 32 -13.46 6.97 -13.25
CA PRO A 32 -13.79 6.32 -14.51
C PRO A 32 -13.38 4.85 -14.45
N GLN A 33 -14.34 3.96 -14.71
CA GLN A 33 -14.10 2.53 -14.80
C GLN A 33 -13.21 2.22 -16.00
N GLN A 34 -12.11 1.49 -15.77
CA GLN A 34 -11.26 0.98 -16.85
C GLN A 34 -11.64 -0.46 -17.18
N SER A 35 -12.08 -0.71 -18.41
CA SER A 35 -12.21 -2.09 -18.92
C SER A 35 -11.01 -2.44 -19.79
N ASP A 36 -10.00 -3.08 -19.22
CA ASP A 36 -8.97 -3.79 -19.97
C ASP A 36 -9.12 -5.29 -19.64
N PRO A 37 -9.35 -6.18 -20.63
CA PRO A 37 -9.44 -7.63 -20.39
C PRO A 37 -8.20 -8.25 -19.73
N ARG A 38 -7.06 -7.54 -19.74
CA ARG A 38 -5.84 -7.95 -19.04
C ARG A 38 -5.82 -7.55 -17.57
N LEU A 39 -6.65 -6.60 -17.14
CA LEU A 39 -6.83 -6.28 -15.74
C LEU A 39 -7.73 -7.35 -15.10
N LEU A 40 -7.12 -8.29 -14.39
CA LEU A 40 -7.82 -9.42 -13.77
C LEU A 40 -8.47 -9.02 -12.44
N VAL A 41 -7.80 -8.13 -11.70
CA VAL A 41 -8.26 -7.59 -10.41
C VAL A 41 -7.97 -6.09 -10.42
N GLY A 42 -9.01 -5.28 -10.40
CA GLY A 42 -8.97 -3.81 -10.40
C GLY A 42 -9.47 -3.20 -9.08
N PHE A 43 -9.53 -1.87 -9.03
CA PHE A 43 -10.01 -1.13 -7.84
C PHE A 43 -11.52 -1.24 -7.61
N ASP A 44 -12.25 -1.80 -8.59
CA ASP A 44 -13.67 -2.12 -8.52
C ASP A 44 -13.95 -3.42 -7.72
N SER A 45 -12.90 -4.19 -7.45
CA SER A 45 -12.91 -5.33 -6.53
C SER A 45 -12.45 -4.93 -5.12
N THR A 46 -12.63 -5.83 -4.15
CA THR A 46 -12.25 -5.61 -2.74
C THR A 46 -11.08 -6.51 -2.33
N ASP A 47 -10.07 -6.59 -3.20
CA ASP A 47 -8.85 -7.40 -3.01
C ASP A 47 -7.65 -6.54 -2.55
N ASP A 48 -6.61 -7.20 -2.05
CA ASP A 48 -5.43 -6.56 -1.44
C ASP A 48 -4.43 -5.97 -2.46
N ALA A 49 -4.52 -6.35 -3.74
CA ALA A 49 -3.63 -5.85 -4.79
C ALA A 49 -4.28 -5.89 -6.18
N ALA A 50 -3.77 -5.06 -7.09
CA ALA A 50 -4.14 -5.14 -8.49
C ALA A 50 -3.42 -6.31 -9.18
N VAL A 51 -4.12 -7.02 -10.09
CA VAL A 51 -3.54 -8.12 -10.86
C VAL A 51 -3.70 -7.83 -12.34
N TYR A 52 -2.57 -7.78 -13.05
CA TYR A 52 -2.51 -7.45 -14.47
C TYR A 52 -1.82 -8.55 -15.27
N LYS A 53 -2.51 -9.10 -16.27
CA LYS A 53 -2.03 -10.16 -17.15
C LYS A 53 -1.09 -9.61 -18.22
N LEU A 54 0.15 -10.08 -18.23
CA LEU A 54 1.16 -9.73 -19.25
C LEU A 54 1.14 -10.69 -20.44
N SER A 55 0.88 -11.98 -20.18
CA SER A 55 0.77 -13.04 -21.19
C SER A 55 -0.22 -14.10 -20.71
N ASP A 56 -0.47 -15.13 -21.51
CA ASP A 56 -1.37 -16.24 -21.11
C ASP A 56 -0.92 -17.02 -19.87
N GLU A 57 0.36 -16.92 -19.52
CA GLU A 57 0.97 -17.66 -18.41
C GLU A 57 1.48 -16.75 -17.28
N ILE A 58 1.57 -15.43 -17.51
CA ILE A 58 2.21 -14.50 -16.57
C ILE A 58 1.26 -13.35 -16.24
N ALA A 59 1.08 -13.12 -14.94
CA ALA A 59 0.44 -11.93 -14.39
C ALA A 59 1.36 -11.24 -13.37
N VAL A 60 1.23 -9.92 -13.29
CA VAL A 60 1.88 -9.09 -12.27
C VAL A 60 0.87 -8.77 -11.20
N VAL A 61 1.24 -9.04 -9.96
CA VAL A 61 0.53 -8.54 -8.77
C VAL A 61 1.21 -7.25 -8.34
N GLN A 62 0.45 -6.18 -8.20
CA GLN A 62 0.95 -4.86 -7.83
C GLN A 62 0.17 -4.30 -6.64
N THR A 63 0.91 -3.96 -5.59
CA THR A 63 0.40 -3.24 -4.43
C THR A 63 1.26 -2.00 -4.14
N LEU A 64 0.72 -1.06 -3.37
CA LEU A 64 1.42 0.08 -2.82
C LEU A 64 0.80 0.41 -1.46
N ASP A 65 1.60 0.36 -0.40
CA ASP A 65 1.22 0.84 0.93
C ASP A 65 2.35 1.69 1.53
N PHE A 66 1.98 2.76 2.21
CA PHE A 66 2.89 3.61 2.98
C PHE A 66 2.10 4.26 4.11
N PHE A 67 2.76 4.50 5.24
CA PHE A 67 2.13 5.11 6.40
C PHE A 67 3.12 5.95 7.20
N PRO A 68 2.64 6.91 8.01
CA PRO A 68 3.50 7.73 8.87
C PRO A 68 4.31 6.89 9.87
N PRO A 69 5.45 7.41 10.36
CA PRO A 69 6.27 6.71 11.34
C PRO A 69 5.50 6.44 12.63
N MET A 70 5.51 5.18 13.06
CA MET A 70 4.91 4.70 14.32
C MET A 70 5.95 4.23 15.35
N LEU A 71 7.21 4.11 14.94
CA LEU A 71 8.31 3.65 15.78
C LEU A 71 9.40 4.71 15.81
N GLU A 72 10.08 4.80 16.96
CA GLU A 72 11.18 5.75 17.15
C GLU A 72 12.44 5.36 16.38
N ASP A 73 12.73 4.07 16.26
CA ASP A 73 13.86 3.59 15.49
C ASP A 73 13.52 3.57 13.99
N PRO A 74 14.17 4.43 13.15
CA PRO A 74 13.87 4.52 11.74
C PRO A 74 14.22 3.23 10.97
N TYR A 75 15.22 2.47 11.45
CA TYR A 75 15.59 1.21 10.79
C TYR A 75 14.48 0.16 10.97
N THR A 76 14.03 -0.05 12.20
CA THR A 76 12.91 -0.95 12.49
C THR A 76 11.63 -0.48 11.82
N PHE A 77 11.34 0.84 11.80
CA PHE A 77 10.21 1.37 11.06
C PHE A 77 10.27 1.00 9.57
N GLY A 78 11.42 1.17 8.93
CA GLY A 78 11.62 0.79 7.53
C GLY A 78 11.36 -0.71 7.27
N GLN A 79 11.80 -1.58 8.18
CA GLN A 79 11.52 -3.02 8.09
C GLN A 79 10.02 -3.32 8.20
N VAL A 80 9.32 -2.69 9.15
CA VAL A 80 7.87 -2.86 9.33
C VAL A 80 7.09 -2.33 8.13
N ALA A 81 7.46 -1.15 7.60
CA ALA A 81 6.82 -0.57 6.42
C ALA A 81 7.00 -1.45 5.19
N ALA A 82 8.22 -1.96 4.96
CA ALA A 82 8.50 -2.88 3.86
C ALA A 82 7.74 -4.20 4.00
N ALA A 83 7.71 -4.79 5.20
CA ALA A 83 6.97 -6.03 5.46
C ALA A 83 5.46 -5.86 5.22
N ASN A 84 4.88 -4.74 5.66
CA ASN A 84 3.47 -4.41 5.42
C ASN A 84 3.17 -4.28 3.93
N ALA A 85 3.96 -3.49 3.19
CA ALA A 85 3.74 -3.31 1.75
C ALA A 85 3.92 -4.62 0.94
N LEU A 86 4.79 -5.52 1.38
CA LEU A 86 4.96 -6.83 0.74
C LEU A 86 3.87 -7.84 1.11
N SER A 87 3.13 -7.61 2.20
CA SER A 87 2.15 -8.58 2.71
C SER A 87 1.00 -8.83 1.73
N ASP A 88 0.55 -7.81 0.99
CA ASP A 88 -0.52 -7.97 0.01
C ASP A 88 -0.11 -8.87 -1.16
N ILE A 89 1.17 -8.85 -1.57
CA ILE A 89 1.68 -9.76 -2.60
C ILE A 89 1.58 -11.21 -2.12
N TYR A 90 1.94 -11.48 -0.87
CA TYR A 90 1.81 -12.81 -0.29
C TYR A 90 0.35 -13.22 -0.07
N ALA A 91 -0.52 -12.29 0.33
CA ALA A 91 -1.96 -12.53 0.49
C ALA A 91 -2.61 -12.97 -0.83
N MET A 92 -2.16 -12.40 -1.95
CA MET A 92 -2.59 -12.78 -3.30
C MET A 92 -1.89 -14.05 -3.84
N GLY A 93 -1.06 -14.72 -3.02
CA GLY A 93 -0.32 -15.93 -3.42
C GLY A 93 0.86 -15.67 -4.37
N GLY A 94 1.29 -14.42 -4.51
CA GLY A 94 2.42 -14.02 -5.35
C GLY A 94 3.76 -14.12 -4.62
N THR A 95 4.83 -13.97 -5.40
CA THR A 95 6.21 -13.85 -4.89
C THR A 95 6.74 -12.46 -5.26
N PRO A 96 7.16 -11.63 -4.29
CA PRO A 96 7.75 -10.33 -4.59
C PRO A 96 9.06 -10.48 -5.39
N ILE A 97 9.17 -9.78 -6.51
CA ILE A 97 10.35 -9.80 -7.39
C ILE A 97 11.05 -8.45 -7.49
N VAL A 98 10.31 -7.35 -7.31
CA VAL A 98 10.79 -5.97 -7.37
C VAL A 98 10.00 -5.11 -6.38
N ALA A 99 10.57 -3.97 -5.98
CA ALA A 99 9.88 -2.98 -5.15
C ALA A 99 10.34 -1.56 -5.51
N LEU A 100 9.46 -0.58 -5.31
CA LEU A 100 9.77 0.85 -5.40
C LEU A 100 9.56 1.49 -4.02
N ASN A 101 10.53 2.28 -3.57
CA ASN A 101 10.44 2.94 -2.27
C ASN A 101 9.69 4.29 -2.39
N ILE A 102 8.75 4.54 -1.48
CA ILE A 102 8.04 5.83 -1.34
C ILE A 102 8.48 6.48 -0.03
N VAL A 103 9.05 7.68 -0.10
CA VAL A 103 9.53 8.44 1.06
C VAL A 103 9.03 9.88 0.96
N CYS A 104 8.45 10.40 2.04
CA CYS A 104 8.00 11.78 2.18
C CYS A 104 8.79 12.47 3.30
N PHE A 105 9.23 13.71 3.07
CA PHE A 105 10.03 14.54 4.01
C PHE A 105 9.28 15.80 4.40
#